data_AF-A0A160J595-F1
#
_entry.id   AF-A0A160J595-F1
#
_cell.length_a   1.000
_cell.length_b   1.000
_cell.length_c   1.000
_cell.angle_alpha   90.00
_cell.angle_beta   90.00
_cell.angle_gamma   90.00
#
_symmetry.space_group_name_H-M   'P 1'
#
loop_
_entity.id
_entity.type
_entity.pdbx_description
1 polymer ?
#
loop_
_entity_poly.entity_id
_entity_poly.type
_entity_poly.pdbx_seq_one_letter_code
_entity_poly.pdbx_strand_id
1 'polypeptide(L)'
;GTKAIRTARLRANHFNLSFNPESIIMHYDVDVKPEHPAKNGRPVKISKSELSAIRNKLFSDDPSKFPLLSTAYDGEKNIFSAVPLPTGSFKVEIPEEEGTRFSSYIFTIKLAKELQLRKLKEYLSGQLLDIPRNILQSMDLVMKENPARRMIAVGRNFYPTESDPNDDLGYGVAAFRGFQHSLKLTSQGPTLCLDYSVLAFHKRMLVTEFLQEQIRGFTLNNFKRFRREVEDVLKGLKVTVTHRKTKQTYVIMGLTDKNAGEITFDAVDIDGQSPPRKVRLPDYFRDKYREIQYKNIPCLDLGKNGKRNDTPMEFCVLVEGQRYPKEYLGKEAAIMLKNISLPSPRDRQNMISNMVRSNDGPSGGGIIQNFGFEVNQNMTPVTGRVIVPPELKLGASDGKVIKVTVDGEK
;
A
#
# COMPACT_ATOMS: atom_id res chain seq x y z
N GLY A 1 2.66 35.99 -18.38
CA GLY A 1 1.68 36.18 -19.46
C GLY A 1 0.63 37.18 -19.02
N THR A 2 0.23 38.11 -19.89
CA THR A 2 -0.59 39.28 -19.54
C THR A 2 -2.04 39.21 -20.04
N LYS A 3 -2.35 38.35 -21.02
CA LYS A 3 -3.71 38.23 -21.59
C LYS A 3 -4.70 37.65 -20.57
N ALA A 4 -5.75 38.37 -20.22
CA ALA A 4 -6.84 37.91 -19.36
C ALA A 4 -8.08 38.79 -19.55
N ILE A 5 -9.28 38.22 -19.40
CA ILE A 5 -10.51 38.99 -19.18
C ILE A 5 -10.61 39.38 -17.70
N ARG A 6 -10.29 38.43 -16.81
CA ARG A 6 -10.29 38.64 -15.36
C ARG A 6 -9.25 37.79 -14.65
N THR A 7 -8.89 38.22 -13.45
CA THR A 7 -8.07 37.42 -12.53
C THR A 7 -8.96 36.59 -11.61
N ALA A 8 -8.45 35.45 -11.18
CA ALA A 8 -9.14 34.57 -10.24
C ALA A 8 -8.19 34.16 -9.12
N ARG A 9 -8.64 34.26 -7.86
CA ARG A 9 -7.90 33.71 -6.73
C ARG A 9 -8.20 32.21 -6.64
N LEU A 10 -7.17 31.39 -6.80
CA LEU A 10 -7.28 29.94 -6.80
C LEU A 10 -6.44 29.36 -5.67
N ARG A 11 -6.72 28.11 -5.33
CA ARG A 11 -5.89 27.29 -4.46
C ARG A 11 -5.45 26.07 -5.25
N ALA A 12 -4.16 25.82 -5.31
CA ALA A 12 -3.63 24.59 -5.85
C ALA A 12 -3.56 23.55 -4.72
N ASN A 13 -3.77 22.27 -5.04
CA ASN A 13 -3.51 21.14 -4.14
C ASN A 13 -2.00 20.87 -3.94
N HIS A 14 -1.25 21.96 -3.85
CA HIS A 14 0.18 22.06 -3.66
C HIS A 14 0.39 22.57 -2.23
N PHE A 15 1.31 21.95 -1.51
CA PHE A 15 1.63 22.23 -0.12
C PHE A 15 3.13 22.50 -0.06
N ASN A 16 3.51 23.77 0.07
CA ASN A 16 4.91 24.18 0.00
C ASN A 16 5.74 23.48 1.07
N LEU A 17 6.91 22.99 0.67
CA LEU A 17 7.84 22.28 1.53
C LEU A 17 9.03 23.20 1.84
N SER A 18 9.27 23.48 3.11
CA SER A 18 10.52 24.09 3.58
C SER A 18 11.54 23.00 3.90
N PHE A 19 12.82 23.34 3.70
CA PHE A 19 13.94 22.46 3.98
C PHE A 19 15.13 23.28 4.48
N ASN A 20 16.00 22.66 5.29
CA ASN A 20 17.27 23.25 5.68
C ASN A 20 18.34 23.02 4.59
N PRO A 21 18.89 24.08 3.96
CA PRO A 21 19.93 23.94 2.93
C PRO A 21 21.23 23.30 3.43
N GLU A 22 21.53 23.43 4.72
CA GLU A 22 22.75 22.87 5.32
C GLU A 22 22.61 21.38 5.64
N SER A 23 21.40 20.81 5.53
CA SER A 23 21.18 19.39 5.73
C SER A 23 21.74 18.55 4.58
N ILE A 24 22.23 17.37 4.93
CA ILE A 24 22.78 16.37 4.01
C ILE A 24 21.92 15.12 4.13
N ILE A 25 21.48 14.59 2.98
CA ILE A 25 20.82 13.29 2.92
C ILE A 25 21.83 12.27 2.45
N MET A 26 22.06 11.22 3.24
CA MET A 26 22.93 10.12 2.85
C MET A 26 22.13 9.07 2.10
N HIS A 27 22.57 8.74 0.89
CA HIS A 27 22.02 7.68 0.06
C HIS A 27 22.87 6.42 0.22
N TYR A 28 22.21 5.34 0.60
CA TYR A 28 22.80 4.02 0.77
C TYR A 28 22.24 3.03 -0.25
N ASP A 29 23.12 2.23 -0.83
CA ASP A 29 22.78 1.05 -1.62
C ASP A 29 22.64 -0.16 -0.70
N VAL A 30 21.58 -0.92 -0.91
CA VAL A 30 21.21 -2.11 -0.12
C VAL A 30 21.13 -3.34 -1.02
N ASP A 31 21.71 -4.44 -0.55
CA ASP A 31 21.59 -5.78 -1.13
C ASP A 31 21.23 -6.78 -0.04
N VAL A 32 20.27 -7.67 -0.31
CA VAL A 32 19.81 -8.68 0.64
C VAL A 32 19.87 -10.05 -0.01
N LYS A 33 20.56 -10.98 0.64
CA LYS A 33 20.73 -12.35 0.16
C LYS A 33 20.44 -13.35 1.28
N PRO A 34 19.88 -14.53 0.98
CA PRO A 34 19.84 -15.62 1.96
C PRO A 34 21.27 -16.00 2.37
N GLU A 35 21.50 -16.27 3.65
CA GLU A 35 22.80 -16.73 4.17
C GLU A 35 23.20 -18.06 3.52
N HIS A 36 22.22 -18.94 3.32
CA HIS A 36 22.38 -20.22 2.64
C HIS A 36 21.57 -20.24 1.33
N PRO A 37 22.22 -20.09 0.17
CA PRO A 37 21.53 -20.15 -1.13
C PRO A 37 20.93 -21.54 -1.37
N ALA A 38 19.87 -21.61 -2.17
CA ALA A 38 19.22 -22.87 -2.51
C ALA A 38 20.23 -23.83 -3.18
N LYS A 39 20.15 -25.13 -2.83
CA LYS A 39 21.05 -26.21 -3.32
C LYS A 39 21.19 -26.30 -4.85
N ASN A 40 20.26 -25.70 -5.60
CA ASN A 40 20.20 -25.77 -7.06
C ASN A 40 20.79 -24.53 -7.76
N GLY A 41 21.47 -23.63 -7.04
CA GLY A 41 22.14 -22.45 -7.60
C GLY A 41 21.21 -21.37 -8.19
N ARG A 42 19.88 -21.56 -8.12
CA ARG A 42 18.92 -20.56 -8.59
C ARG A 42 18.80 -19.42 -7.57
N PRO A 43 18.90 -18.14 -7.98
CA PRO A 43 18.68 -17.02 -7.09
C PRO A 43 17.24 -17.05 -6.56
N VAL A 44 17.10 -17.08 -5.22
CA VAL A 44 15.79 -16.99 -4.57
C VAL A 44 15.33 -15.54 -4.67
N LYS A 45 14.24 -15.30 -5.40
CA LYS A 45 13.64 -13.97 -5.50
C LYS A 45 12.94 -13.62 -4.18
N ILE A 46 13.55 -12.74 -3.40
CA ILE A 46 12.96 -12.20 -2.16
C ILE A 46 11.87 -11.20 -2.54
N SER A 47 10.71 -11.28 -1.88
CA SER A 47 9.59 -10.37 -2.13
C SER A 47 9.82 -9.00 -1.49
N LYS A 48 9.18 -7.93 -2.00
CA LYS A 48 9.26 -6.58 -1.38
C LYS A 48 8.80 -6.56 0.08
N SER A 49 7.74 -7.31 0.40
CA SER A 49 7.23 -7.43 1.77
C SER A 49 8.26 -8.08 2.70
N GLU A 50 8.99 -9.09 2.20
CA GLU A 50 10.03 -9.77 2.94
C GLU A 50 11.29 -8.90 3.09
N LEU A 51 11.71 -8.18 2.05
CA LEU A 51 12.78 -7.16 2.16
C LEU A 51 12.45 -6.10 3.22
N SER A 52 11.20 -5.62 3.23
CA SER A 52 10.74 -4.68 4.25
C SER A 52 10.76 -5.28 5.66
N ALA A 53 10.36 -6.55 5.82
CA ALA A 53 10.43 -7.24 7.11
C ALA A 53 11.87 -7.41 7.59
N ILE A 54 12.80 -7.78 6.70
CA ILE A 54 14.24 -7.92 6.98
C ILE A 54 14.83 -6.58 7.44
N ARG A 55 14.57 -5.48 6.70
CA ARG A 55 14.99 -4.14 7.13
C ARG A 55 14.42 -3.79 8.51
N ASN A 56 13.10 -3.96 8.69
CA ASN A 56 12.45 -3.57 9.94
C ASN A 56 13.02 -4.35 11.13
N LYS A 57 13.31 -5.65 10.96
CA LYS A 57 13.94 -6.48 11.98
C LYS A 57 15.34 -5.97 12.34
N LEU A 58 16.20 -5.73 11.36
CA LEU A 58 17.54 -5.18 11.60
C LEU A 58 17.48 -3.85 12.36
N PHE A 59 16.57 -2.96 11.95
CA PHE A 59 16.43 -1.63 12.53
C PHE A 59 15.78 -1.66 13.92
N SER A 60 14.92 -2.66 14.22
CA SER A 60 14.36 -2.86 15.55
C SER A 60 15.34 -3.51 16.53
N ASP A 61 16.28 -4.31 16.02
CA ASP A 61 17.25 -5.03 16.86
C ASP A 61 18.38 -4.12 17.35
N ASP A 62 18.77 -3.13 16.54
CA ASP A 62 19.76 -2.11 16.94
C ASP A 62 19.30 -0.69 16.53
N PRO A 63 18.29 -0.13 17.23
CA PRO A 63 17.72 1.18 16.89
C PRO A 63 18.70 2.33 17.11
N SER A 64 19.75 2.13 17.91
CA SER A 64 20.81 3.10 18.16
C SER A 64 21.68 3.33 16.92
N LYS A 65 21.96 2.24 16.19
CA LYS A 65 22.73 2.26 14.95
C LYS A 65 21.87 2.50 13.71
N PHE A 66 20.61 2.03 13.75
CA PHE A 66 19.69 2.08 12.63
C PHE A 66 18.36 2.76 13.02
N PRO A 67 18.35 4.10 13.21
CA PRO A 67 17.17 4.82 13.62
C PRO A 67 16.12 4.85 12.50
N LEU A 68 15.08 4.02 12.64
CA LEU A 68 14.06 3.81 11.63
C LEU A 68 13.28 5.08 11.25
N LEU A 69 13.09 6.02 12.18
CA LEU A 69 12.40 7.29 11.92
C LEU A 69 13.26 8.31 11.15
N SER A 70 14.57 8.09 11.05
CA SER A 70 15.49 8.95 10.31
C SER A 70 15.83 8.39 8.93
N THR A 71 15.08 7.38 8.45
CA THR A 71 15.36 6.69 7.19
C THR A 71 14.12 6.46 6.34
N ALA A 72 14.30 6.56 5.02
CA ALA A 72 13.31 6.24 4.00
C ALA A 72 13.82 5.11 3.09
N TYR A 73 12.95 4.18 2.68
CA TYR A 73 13.31 3.00 1.91
C TYR A 73 12.36 2.79 0.73
N ASP A 74 12.93 2.48 -0.42
CA ASP A 74 12.15 2.26 -1.66
C ASP A 74 11.49 0.88 -1.74
N GLY A 75 11.72 0.02 -0.74
CA GLY A 75 11.25 -1.36 -0.73
C GLY A 75 12.15 -2.33 -1.51
N GLU A 76 13.29 -1.85 -2.03
CA GLU A 76 14.23 -2.63 -2.82
C GLU A 76 15.68 -2.34 -2.43
N LYS A 77 16.33 -1.35 -3.07
CA LYS A 77 17.79 -1.18 -3.05
C LYS A 77 18.26 0.14 -2.48
N ASN A 78 17.38 1.10 -2.22
CA ASN A 78 17.78 2.45 -1.85
C ASN A 78 17.25 2.81 -0.47
N ILE A 79 18.16 3.09 0.46
CA ILE A 79 17.85 3.74 1.73
C ILE A 79 18.39 5.16 1.70
N PHE A 80 17.57 6.13 2.09
CA PHE A 80 18.01 7.49 2.38
C PHE A 80 17.95 7.72 3.87
N SER A 81 18.96 8.39 4.43
CA SER A 81 19.08 8.64 5.87
C SER A 81 19.43 10.10 6.15
N ALA A 82 18.83 10.64 7.21
CA ALA A 82 19.21 11.94 7.76
C ALA A 82 20.45 11.86 8.68
N VAL A 83 20.82 10.65 9.12
CA VAL A 83 21.97 10.40 10.00
C VAL A 83 22.89 9.30 9.45
N PRO A 84 24.19 9.30 9.78
CA PRO A 84 25.09 8.25 9.31
C PRO A 84 24.65 6.86 9.81
N LEU A 85 24.55 5.91 8.88
CA LEU A 85 24.31 4.50 9.17
C LEU A 85 25.63 3.71 9.05
N PRO A 86 25.84 2.68 9.88
CA PRO A 86 26.94 1.74 9.68
C PRO A 86 26.90 1.12 8.29
N THR A 87 28.07 1.03 7.65
CA THR A 87 28.25 0.32 6.38
C THR A 87 28.85 -1.05 6.66
N GLY A 88 28.35 -2.09 6.00
CA GLY A 88 28.80 -3.46 6.23
C GLY A 88 27.75 -4.49 5.85
N SER A 89 27.98 -5.73 6.27
CA SER A 89 27.04 -6.84 6.10
C SER A 89 26.56 -7.28 7.48
N PHE A 90 25.25 -7.33 7.66
CA PHE A 90 24.58 -7.63 8.92
C PHE A 90 23.76 -8.90 8.75
N LYS A 91 23.91 -9.84 9.66
CA LYS A 91 23.07 -11.04 9.70
C LYS A 91 21.71 -10.67 10.31
N VAL A 92 20.64 -11.07 9.64
CA VAL A 92 19.26 -10.82 10.06
C VAL A 92 18.51 -12.14 10.08
N GLU A 93 17.97 -12.49 11.24
CA GLU A 93 17.20 -13.71 11.44
C GLU A 93 15.72 -13.38 11.57
N ILE A 94 14.92 -13.88 10.63
CA ILE A 94 13.46 -13.77 10.66
C ILE A 94 12.90 -15.07 11.23
N PRO A 95 12.19 -15.05 12.37
CA PRO A 95 11.54 -16.24 12.89
C PRO A 95 10.49 -16.74 11.90
N GLU A 96 10.53 -18.05 11.61
CA GLU A 96 9.50 -18.76 10.88
C GLU A 96 8.30 -19.10 11.79
N GLU A 97 7.28 -19.72 11.20
CA GLU A 97 5.89 -19.90 11.68
C GLU A 97 5.68 -20.33 13.15
N GLU A 98 6.70 -20.86 13.84
CA GLU A 98 6.63 -21.39 15.21
C GLU A 98 7.78 -20.96 16.13
N GLY A 99 8.63 -20.01 15.71
CA GLY A 99 9.74 -19.47 16.51
C GLY A 99 10.91 -20.44 16.75
N THR A 100 10.79 -21.69 16.31
CA THR A 100 11.84 -22.73 16.39
C THR A 100 12.77 -22.77 15.18
N ARG A 101 12.38 -22.17 14.05
CA ARG A 101 13.21 -22.04 12.85
C ARG A 101 13.34 -20.58 12.45
N PHE A 102 14.49 -20.23 11.91
CA PHE A 102 14.80 -18.88 11.44
C PHE A 102 15.25 -18.94 9.99
N SER A 103 14.65 -18.10 9.15
CA SER A 103 15.22 -17.79 7.85
C SER A 103 16.30 -16.72 8.05
N SER A 104 17.52 -17.04 7.66
CA SER A 104 18.67 -16.15 7.86
C SER A 104 19.11 -15.46 6.57
N TYR A 105 19.32 -14.15 6.68
CA TYR A 105 19.67 -13.27 5.58
C TYR A 105 20.91 -12.45 5.91
N ILE A 106 21.68 -12.12 4.88
CA ILE A 106 22.75 -11.15 4.93
C ILE A 106 22.24 -9.85 4.29
N PHE A 107 22.12 -8.81 5.11
CA PHE A 107 21.77 -7.46 4.72
C PHE A 107 23.05 -6.63 4.56
N THR A 108 23.42 -6.32 3.33
CA THR A 108 24.58 -5.46 3.03
C THR A 108 24.12 -4.04 2.72
N ILE A 109 24.68 -3.07 3.42
CA ILE A 109 24.39 -1.64 3.22
C ILE A 109 25.70 -0.87 3.03
N LYS A 110 25.73 0.02 2.03
CA LYS A 110 26.92 0.81 1.67
C LYS A 110 26.54 2.25 1.35
N LEU A 111 27.28 3.22 1.89
CA LEU A 111 27.11 4.63 1.51
C LEU A 111 27.47 4.81 0.04
N ALA A 112 26.50 5.27 -0.76
CA ALA A 112 26.67 5.52 -2.18
C ALA A 112 26.95 7.00 -2.46
N LYS A 113 26.22 7.91 -1.82
CA LYS A 113 26.35 9.35 -2.06
C LYS A 113 25.85 10.21 -0.91
N GLU A 114 26.48 11.36 -0.71
CA GLU A 114 25.96 12.45 0.11
C GLU A 114 25.27 13.51 -0.76
N LEU A 115 24.01 13.79 -0.43
CA LEU A 115 23.14 14.72 -1.16
C LEU A 115 22.96 15.99 -0.35
N GLN A 116 23.82 16.98 -0.63
CA GLN A 116 23.77 18.30 0.03
C GLN A 116 22.57 19.11 -0.48
N LEU A 117 21.62 19.43 0.40
CA LEU A 117 20.40 20.16 0.03
C LEU A 117 20.67 21.60 -0.44
N ARG A 118 21.83 22.16 -0.11
CA ARG A 118 22.31 23.43 -0.63
C ARG A 118 22.26 23.50 -2.16
N LYS A 119 22.53 22.40 -2.87
CA LYS A 119 22.44 22.35 -4.34
C LYS A 119 21.02 22.62 -4.86
N LEU A 120 19.99 22.24 -4.10
CA LEU A 120 18.61 22.57 -4.43
C LEU A 120 18.34 24.06 -4.23
N LYS A 121 18.89 24.68 -3.17
CA LYS A 121 18.81 26.13 -2.96
C LYS A 121 19.51 26.90 -4.09
N GLU A 122 20.70 26.47 -4.49
CA GLU A 122 21.48 27.07 -5.59
C GLU A 122 20.75 26.95 -6.93
N TYR A 123 20.08 25.82 -7.19
CA TYR A 123 19.21 25.69 -8.36
C TYR A 123 18.01 26.65 -8.31
N LEU A 124 17.33 26.73 -7.15
CA LEU A 124 16.17 27.61 -6.98
C LEU A 124 16.51 29.10 -7.08
N SER A 125 17.75 29.50 -6.76
CA SER A 125 18.24 30.86 -6.93
C SER A 125 18.82 31.14 -8.32
N GLY A 126 18.84 30.15 -9.23
CA GLY A 126 19.39 30.26 -10.58
C GLY A 126 20.91 30.21 -10.67
N GLN A 127 21.61 29.87 -9.57
CA GLN A 127 23.06 29.69 -9.55
C GLN A 127 23.48 28.37 -10.18
N LEU A 128 22.65 27.33 -10.06
CA LEU A 128 22.84 26.04 -10.71
C LEU A 128 21.83 25.89 -11.86
N LEU A 129 22.30 25.47 -13.04
CA LEU A 129 21.46 25.27 -14.23
C LEU A 129 20.80 23.88 -14.25
N ASP A 130 21.47 22.87 -13.70
CA ASP A 130 20.99 21.49 -13.71
C ASP A 130 20.07 21.20 -12.53
N ILE A 131 18.92 20.59 -12.84
CA ILE A 131 17.96 20.15 -11.81
C ILE A 131 18.62 19.04 -10.96
N PRO A 132 18.71 19.19 -9.63
CA PRO A 132 19.29 18.18 -8.76
C PRO A 132 18.31 17.00 -8.54
N ARG A 133 18.16 16.16 -9.57
CA ARG A 133 17.16 15.06 -9.62
C ARG A 133 17.27 14.08 -8.45
N ASN A 134 18.49 13.72 -8.05
CA ASN A 134 18.70 12.76 -6.94
C ASN A 134 18.21 13.32 -5.60
N ILE A 135 18.33 14.64 -5.39
CA ILE A 135 17.79 15.30 -4.20
C ILE A 135 16.26 15.29 -4.24
N LEU A 136 15.65 15.64 -5.38
CA LEU A 136 14.19 15.61 -5.51
C LEU A 136 13.62 14.19 -5.33
N GLN A 137 14.33 13.17 -5.84
CA GLN A 137 13.94 11.77 -5.68
C GLN A 137 14.04 11.32 -4.22
N SER A 138 15.12 11.69 -3.51
CA SER A 138 15.26 11.34 -2.09
C SER A 138 14.17 12.01 -1.25
N MET A 139 13.90 13.29 -1.50
CA MET A 139 12.82 14.03 -0.84
C MET A 139 11.45 13.41 -1.13
N ASP A 140 11.15 13.05 -2.38
CA ASP A 140 9.89 12.39 -2.75
C ASP A 140 9.70 11.04 -2.03
N LEU A 141 10.78 10.26 -1.87
CA LEU A 141 10.72 9.01 -1.12
C LEU A 141 10.55 9.23 0.38
N VAL A 142 11.23 10.22 0.97
CA VAL A 142 11.06 10.59 2.39
C VAL A 142 9.61 10.95 2.68
N MET A 143 8.97 11.73 1.80
CA MET A 143 7.54 12.08 1.94
C MET A 143 6.63 10.84 1.89
N LYS A 144 7.02 9.78 1.17
CA LYS A 144 6.29 8.52 1.03
C LYS A 144 6.48 7.55 2.18
N GLU A 145 7.51 7.71 3.00
CA GLU A 145 7.90 6.71 3.99
C GLU A 145 6.80 6.47 5.05
N ASN A 146 6.22 7.54 5.61
CA ASN A 146 5.16 7.39 6.61
C ASN A 146 3.91 6.68 6.05
N PRO A 147 3.30 7.15 4.94
CA PRO A 147 2.13 6.46 4.40
C PRO A 147 2.45 5.05 3.92
N ALA A 148 3.64 4.78 3.37
CA ALA A 148 4.03 3.42 2.97
C ALA A 148 4.10 2.42 4.14
N ARG A 149 4.35 2.91 5.36
CA ARG A 149 4.38 2.07 6.57
C ARG A 149 3.02 1.88 7.24
N ARG A 150 2.11 2.83 7.07
CA ARG A 150 0.86 2.91 7.84
C ARG A 150 -0.41 2.67 7.02
N MET A 151 -0.30 2.75 5.69
CA MET A 151 -1.43 2.71 4.76
C MET A 151 -1.23 1.59 3.73
N ILE A 152 -2.32 1.21 3.07
CA ILE A 152 -2.28 0.31 1.92
C ILE A 152 -1.70 1.09 0.73
N ALA A 153 -0.53 0.66 0.25
CA ALA A 153 0.10 1.21 -0.93
C ALA A 153 -0.36 0.47 -2.21
N VAL A 154 -0.98 1.20 -3.15
CA VAL A 154 -1.35 0.68 -4.48
C VAL A 154 -0.74 1.58 -5.55
N GLY A 155 0.36 1.14 -6.14
CA GLY A 155 1.12 1.94 -7.09
C GLY A 155 1.69 3.20 -6.41
N ARG A 156 1.15 4.37 -6.76
CA ARG A 156 1.54 5.67 -6.18
C ARG A 156 0.51 6.22 -5.18
N ASN A 157 -0.51 5.43 -4.89
CA ASN A 157 -1.65 5.83 -4.07
C ASN A 157 -1.60 5.14 -2.71
N PHE A 158 -2.14 5.81 -1.70
CA PHE A 158 -2.22 5.32 -0.33
C PHE A 158 -3.66 5.37 0.16
N TYR A 159 -4.11 4.28 0.79
CA TYR A 159 -5.47 4.12 1.30
C TYR A 159 -5.45 3.66 2.77
N PRO A 160 -6.42 4.09 3.59
CA PRO A 160 -6.50 3.64 4.99
C PRO A 160 -6.64 2.12 5.06
N THR A 161 -6.13 1.50 6.13
CA THR A 161 -6.19 0.04 6.30
C THR A 161 -7.58 -0.49 6.63
N GLU A 162 -8.44 0.37 7.19
CA GLU A 162 -9.80 0.07 7.58
C GLU A 162 -10.79 0.90 6.75
N SER A 163 -11.95 0.33 6.45
CA SER A 163 -13.02 0.99 5.69
C SER A 163 -13.84 1.93 6.57
N ASP A 164 -14.35 3.02 5.98
CA ASP A 164 -15.39 3.84 6.62
C ASP A 164 -16.74 3.12 6.49
N PRO A 165 -17.49 2.90 7.58
CA PRO A 165 -18.83 2.29 7.52
C PRO A 165 -19.82 3.02 6.60
N ASN A 166 -19.64 4.33 6.39
CA ASN A 166 -20.49 5.12 5.49
C ASN A 166 -20.16 4.91 3.99
N ASP A 167 -19.03 4.25 3.70
CA ASP A 167 -18.55 3.97 2.35
C ASP A 167 -18.67 2.46 2.00
N ASP A 168 -19.49 1.70 2.73
CA ASP A 168 -19.78 0.29 2.42
C ASP A 168 -20.53 0.16 1.09
N LEU A 169 -20.00 -0.66 0.18
CA LEU A 169 -20.55 -0.89 -1.16
C LEU A 169 -21.41 -2.17 -1.23
N GLY A 170 -21.64 -2.81 -0.08
CA GLY A 170 -22.27 -4.11 0.05
C GLY A 170 -21.35 -5.25 -0.35
N TYR A 171 -21.77 -6.47 -0.05
CA TYR A 171 -21.07 -7.70 -0.46
C TYR A 171 -19.58 -7.59 -0.14
N GLY A 172 -19.17 -7.52 1.13
CA GLY A 172 -17.76 -7.63 1.51
C GLY A 172 -16.81 -6.59 0.88
N VAL A 173 -17.31 -5.51 0.29
CA VAL A 173 -16.55 -4.51 -0.46
C VAL A 173 -16.91 -3.11 0.04
N ALA A 174 -15.92 -2.23 0.12
CA ALA A 174 -16.11 -0.83 0.49
C ALA A 174 -15.30 0.10 -0.41
N ALA A 175 -15.71 1.36 -0.49
CA ALA A 175 -14.93 2.42 -1.12
C ALA A 175 -13.91 2.95 -0.11
N PHE A 176 -12.65 3.07 -0.52
CA PHE A 176 -11.58 3.60 0.30
C PHE A 176 -11.14 4.95 -0.24
N ARG A 177 -11.23 5.97 0.62
CA ARG A 177 -10.80 7.33 0.35
C ARG A 177 -9.33 7.47 0.66
N GLY A 178 -8.51 7.55 -0.38
CA GLY A 178 -7.07 7.69 -0.28
C GLY A 178 -6.55 8.91 -1.03
N PHE A 179 -5.25 8.92 -1.24
CA PHE A 179 -4.60 9.98 -2.00
C PHE A 179 -3.46 9.45 -2.85
N GLN A 180 -3.21 10.15 -3.94
CA GLN A 180 -1.94 10.12 -4.64
C GLN A 180 -1.10 11.30 -4.15
N HIS A 181 0.21 11.12 -3.99
CA HIS A 181 1.08 12.28 -3.82
C HIS A 181 2.41 12.16 -4.57
N SER A 182 3.03 13.31 -4.80
CA SER A 182 4.34 13.44 -5.42
C SER A 182 4.96 14.75 -4.99
N LEU A 183 6.28 14.77 -4.84
CA LEU A 183 7.02 16.03 -4.75
C LEU A 183 7.22 16.63 -6.14
N LYS A 184 6.95 17.92 -6.29
CA LYS A 184 7.25 18.69 -7.51
C LYS A 184 8.07 19.92 -7.19
N LEU A 185 8.86 20.36 -8.16
CA LEU A 185 9.60 21.62 -8.06
C LEU A 185 8.81 22.73 -8.75
N THR A 186 8.67 23.87 -8.07
CA THR A 186 8.01 25.06 -8.59
C THR A 186 8.91 26.29 -8.42
N SER A 187 8.51 27.43 -8.99
CA SER A 187 9.22 28.70 -8.76
C SER A 187 9.14 29.17 -7.30
N GLN A 188 8.22 28.64 -6.49
CA GLN A 188 8.12 28.92 -5.06
C GLN A 188 8.91 27.92 -4.20
N GLY A 189 9.65 27.00 -4.83
CA GLY A 189 10.36 25.92 -4.15
C GLY A 189 9.70 24.55 -4.35
N PRO A 190 10.20 23.52 -3.63
CA PRO A 190 9.61 22.20 -3.65
C PRO A 190 8.21 22.23 -3.01
N THR A 191 7.30 21.44 -3.56
CA THR A 191 5.92 21.37 -3.11
C THR A 191 5.44 19.92 -3.11
N LEU A 192 4.73 19.54 -2.06
CA LEU A 192 3.98 18.30 -2.02
C LEU A 192 2.68 18.51 -2.81
N CYS A 193 2.51 17.80 -3.92
CA CYS A 193 1.23 17.72 -4.61
C CYS A 193 0.47 16.51 -4.07
N LEU A 194 -0.69 16.72 -3.47
CA LEU A 194 -1.55 15.64 -2.97
C LEU A 194 -2.92 15.73 -3.64
N ASP A 195 -3.40 14.63 -4.19
CA ASP A 195 -4.71 14.59 -4.84
C ASP A 195 -5.55 13.41 -4.34
N TYR A 196 -6.86 13.65 -4.29
CA TYR A 196 -7.85 12.71 -3.79
C TYR A 196 -8.03 11.54 -4.76
N SER A 197 -8.05 10.32 -4.20
CA SER A 197 -8.23 9.08 -4.95
C SER A 197 -9.20 8.15 -4.24
N VAL A 198 -9.98 7.38 -5.01
CA VAL A 198 -10.94 6.42 -4.46
C VAL A 198 -10.79 5.11 -5.21
N LEU A 199 -10.74 4.00 -4.46
CA LEU A 199 -10.78 2.64 -5.01
C LEU A 199 -11.72 1.77 -4.19
N ALA A 200 -12.32 0.78 -4.85
CA ALA A 200 -13.03 -0.30 -4.16
C ALA A 200 -12.03 -1.38 -3.73
N PHE A 201 -12.14 -1.83 -2.48
CA PHE A 201 -11.36 -2.94 -1.93
C PHE A 201 -12.28 -3.92 -1.21
N HIS A 202 -11.85 -5.18 -1.13
CA HIS A 202 -12.42 -6.12 -0.18
C HIS A 202 -12.21 -5.62 1.25
N LYS A 203 -13.26 -5.70 2.08
CA LYS A 203 -13.20 -5.42 3.51
C LYS A 203 -12.33 -6.47 4.20
N ARG A 204 -11.62 -6.04 5.25
CA ARG A 204 -10.91 -6.96 6.15
C ARG A 204 -11.95 -7.63 7.07
N MET A 205 -12.23 -8.90 6.85
CA MET A 205 -13.26 -9.65 7.59
C MET A 205 -13.01 -11.16 7.57
N LEU A 206 -13.67 -11.91 8.45
CA LEU A 206 -13.58 -13.37 8.46
C LEU A 206 -14.11 -13.95 7.15
N VAL A 207 -13.44 -14.98 6.63
CA VAL A 207 -13.86 -15.65 5.39
C VAL A 207 -15.29 -16.18 5.50
N THR A 208 -15.69 -16.69 6.66
CA THR A 208 -17.04 -17.20 6.90
C THR A 208 -18.10 -16.10 6.81
N GLU A 209 -17.83 -14.91 7.34
CA GLU A 209 -18.73 -13.74 7.27
C GLU A 209 -18.77 -13.18 5.85
N PHE A 210 -17.61 -13.11 5.19
CA PHE A 210 -17.50 -12.66 3.80
C PHE A 210 -18.40 -13.49 2.88
N LEU A 211 -18.37 -14.82 3.01
CA LEU A 211 -19.21 -15.70 2.21
C LEU A 211 -20.71 -15.48 2.44
N GLN A 212 -21.12 -15.18 3.67
CA GLN A 212 -22.51 -14.85 4.00
C GLN A 212 -22.94 -13.52 3.37
N GLU A 213 -22.05 -12.54 3.27
CA GLU A 213 -22.31 -11.29 2.56
C GLU A 213 -22.31 -11.47 1.03
N GLN A 214 -21.40 -12.28 0.48
CA GLN A 214 -21.26 -12.49 -0.97
C GLN A 214 -22.38 -13.31 -1.58
N ILE A 215 -22.75 -14.41 -0.93
CA ILE A 215 -23.58 -15.46 -1.54
C ILE A 215 -24.96 -15.42 -0.91
N ARG A 216 -25.95 -14.97 -1.70
CA ARG A 216 -27.32 -14.81 -1.24
C ARG A 216 -27.89 -16.15 -0.74
N GLY A 217 -28.27 -16.21 0.53
CA GLY A 217 -28.86 -17.41 1.16
C GLY A 217 -27.84 -18.46 1.60
N PHE A 218 -26.54 -18.15 1.53
CA PHE A 218 -25.49 -19.03 2.04
C PHE A 218 -25.49 -19.09 3.57
N THR A 219 -25.37 -20.30 4.10
CA THR A 219 -25.01 -20.57 5.50
C THR A 219 -24.04 -21.73 5.54
N LEU A 220 -23.25 -21.86 6.61
CA LEU A 220 -22.30 -22.98 6.73
C LEU A 220 -23.01 -24.36 6.71
N ASN A 221 -24.27 -24.43 7.13
CA ASN A 221 -25.07 -25.67 7.10
C ASN A 221 -25.43 -26.11 5.68
N ASN A 222 -25.55 -25.18 4.73
CA ASN A 222 -25.90 -25.50 3.34
C ASN A 222 -24.67 -25.44 2.39
N PHE A 223 -23.46 -25.48 2.95
CA PHE A 223 -22.20 -25.35 2.21
C PHE A 223 -22.12 -26.24 0.96
N LYS A 224 -22.54 -27.51 1.08
CA LYS A 224 -22.48 -28.48 -0.04
C LYS A 224 -23.23 -27.98 -1.29
N ARG A 225 -24.33 -27.23 -1.12
CA ARG A 225 -25.11 -26.65 -2.22
C ARG A 225 -24.33 -25.55 -2.95
N PHE A 226 -23.59 -24.74 -2.19
CA PHE A 226 -22.89 -23.54 -2.69
C PHE A 226 -21.39 -23.76 -2.91
N ARG A 227 -20.89 -25.00 -2.80
CA ARG A 227 -19.45 -25.30 -2.83
C ARG A 227 -18.71 -24.64 -4.01
N ARG A 228 -19.29 -24.70 -5.22
CA ARG A 228 -18.69 -24.09 -6.42
C ARG A 228 -18.63 -22.56 -6.32
N GLU A 229 -19.74 -21.93 -5.95
CA GLU A 229 -19.82 -20.48 -5.77
C GLU A 229 -18.84 -19.99 -4.67
N VAL A 230 -18.71 -20.73 -3.57
CA VAL A 230 -17.73 -20.45 -2.51
C VAL A 230 -16.30 -20.50 -3.06
N GLU A 231 -15.97 -21.52 -3.83
CA GLU A 231 -14.64 -21.65 -4.43
C GLU A 231 -14.35 -20.53 -5.43
N ASP A 232 -15.31 -20.22 -6.31
CA ASP A 232 -15.19 -19.16 -7.33
C ASP A 232 -14.97 -17.78 -6.69
N VAL A 233 -15.66 -17.50 -5.59
CA VAL A 233 -15.58 -16.23 -4.85
C VAL A 233 -14.27 -16.09 -4.07
N LEU A 234 -13.70 -17.19 -3.55
CA LEU A 234 -12.52 -17.13 -2.70
C LEU A 234 -11.19 -17.32 -3.44
N LYS A 235 -11.19 -18.08 -4.53
CA LYS A 235 -9.96 -18.47 -5.21
C LYS A 235 -9.19 -17.24 -5.71
N GLY A 236 -7.91 -17.18 -5.38
CA GLY A 236 -7.03 -16.06 -5.71
C GLY A 236 -7.05 -14.91 -4.70
N LEU A 237 -8.03 -14.85 -3.79
CA LEU A 237 -8.00 -13.91 -2.68
C LEU A 237 -6.88 -14.28 -1.69
N LYS A 238 -6.43 -13.27 -0.95
CA LYS A 238 -5.41 -13.38 0.08
C LYS A 238 -6.02 -13.34 1.47
N VAL A 239 -5.50 -14.20 2.34
CA VAL A 239 -5.90 -14.27 3.74
C VAL A 239 -4.70 -14.24 4.67
N THR A 240 -4.92 -13.75 5.87
CA THR A 240 -4.07 -14.03 7.04
C THR A 240 -4.78 -15.06 7.91
N VAL A 241 -4.03 -15.67 8.82
CA VAL A 241 -4.57 -16.67 9.74
C VAL A 241 -4.59 -16.16 11.17
N THR A 242 -5.62 -16.52 11.92
CA THR A 242 -5.82 -16.02 13.29
C THR A 242 -5.44 -17.05 14.36
N HIS A 243 -5.22 -18.31 13.99
CA HIS A 243 -4.82 -19.37 14.92
C HIS A 243 -3.33 -19.31 15.30
N ARG A 244 -2.55 -18.43 14.64
CA ARG A 244 -1.11 -18.19 14.88
C ARG A 244 -0.83 -16.70 14.98
N LYS A 245 0.22 -16.32 15.70
CA LYS A 245 0.72 -14.93 15.75
C LYS A 245 1.65 -14.65 14.57
N THR A 246 1.09 -14.51 13.38
CA THR A 246 1.84 -14.21 12.15
C THR A 246 1.18 -13.11 11.32
N LYS A 247 1.98 -12.30 10.62
CA LYS A 247 1.50 -11.33 9.61
C LYS A 247 1.61 -11.88 8.18
N GLN A 248 1.94 -13.16 8.03
CA GLN A 248 2.08 -13.79 6.73
C GLN A 248 0.74 -13.84 5.99
N THR A 249 0.81 -13.52 4.70
CA THR A 249 -0.34 -13.56 3.80
C THR A 249 -0.25 -14.81 2.93
N TYR A 250 -1.39 -15.45 2.72
CA TYR A 250 -1.54 -16.67 1.91
C TYR A 250 -2.52 -16.40 0.80
N VAL A 251 -2.29 -16.96 -0.39
CA VAL A 251 -3.26 -16.93 -1.50
C VAL A 251 -4.12 -18.19 -1.39
N ILE A 252 -5.43 -18.05 -1.48
CA ILE A 252 -6.36 -19.18 -1.52
C ILE A 252 -6.26 -19.84 -2.89
N MET A 253 -5.78 -21.08 -2.92
CA MET A 253 -5.65 -21.88 -4.14
C MET A 253 -6.96 -22.56 -4.54
N GLY A 254 -7.80 -22.84 -3.55
CA GLY A 254 -9.09 -23.48 -3.72
C GLY A 254 -9.60 -24.05 -2.39
N LEU A 255 -10.48 -25.04 -2.49
CA LEU A 255 -11.03 -25.76 -1.36
C LEU A 255 -10.45 -27.17 -1.28
N THR A 256 -10.31 -27.72 -0.08
CA THR A 256 -9.93 -29.13 0.09
C THR A 256 -11.02 -30.07 -0.42
N ASP A 257 -10.64 -31.23 -0.96
CA ASP A 257 -11.61 -32.23 -1.43
C ASP A 257 -12.46 -32.80 -0.28
N LYS A 258 -11.82 -33.03 0.88
CA LYS A 258 -12.45 -33.55 2.10
C LYS A 258 -12.86 -32.42 3.04
N ASN A 259 -13.85 -32.69 3.88
CA ASN A 259 -14.22 -31.82 4.99
C ASN A 259 -13.15 -31.84 6.10
N ALA A 260 -13.05 -30.76 6.87
CA ALA A 260 -12.06 -30.61 7.94
C ALA A 260 -12.01 -31.80 8.91
N GLY A 261 -13.16 -32.40 9.24
CA GLY A 261 -13.28 -33.57 10.11
C GLY A 261 -12.65 -34.86 9.57
N GLU A 262 -12.47 -34.97 8.26
CA GLU A 262 -11.99 -36.14 7.54
C GLU A 262 -10.55 -35.99 7.04
N ILE A 263 -9.97 -34.79 7.17
CA ILE A 263 -8.61 -34.51 6.72
C ILE A 263 -7.61 -35.18 7.65
N THR A 264 -6.66 -35.89 7.04
CA THR A 264 -5.46 -36.42 7.68
C THR A 264 -4.23 -35.98 6.92
N PHE A 265 -3.14 -35.77 7.64
CA PHE A 265 -1.81 -35.50 7.08
C PHE A 265 -0.74 -36.21 7.90
N ASP A 266 0.43 -36.39 7.28
CA ASP A 266 1.57 -37.01 7.94
C ASP A 266 2.35 -35.93 8.68
N ALA A 267 2.26 -35.94 10.02
CA ALA A 267 3.03 -35.07 10.89
C ALA A 267 4.44 -35.66 11.06
N VAL A 268 5.45 -34.86 10.72
CA VAL A 268 6.86 -35.20 10.94
C VAL A 268 7.33 -34.43 12.18
N ASP A 269 8.01 -35.12 13.11
CA ASP A 269 8.62 -34.46 14.27
C ASP A 269 9.66 -33.42 13.81
N ILE A 270 9.82 -32.36 14.61
CA ILE A 270 10.69 -31.21 14.32
C ILE A 270 12.13 -31.64 14.01
N ASP A 271 12.58 -32.73 14.63
CA ASP A 271 13.93 -33.30 14.52
C ASP A 271 14.06 -34.40 13.46
N GLY A 272 12.97 -34.79 12.79
CA GLY A 272 12.97 -35.78 11.70
C GLY A 272 13.35 -37.21 12.09
N GLN A 273 13.50 -37.51 13.39
CA GLN A 273 13.93 -38.82 13.90
C GLN A 273 12.79 -39.84 14.01
N SER A 274 11.54 -39.40 14.14
CA SER A 274 10.37 -40.29 14.22
C SER A 274 9.72 -40.48 12.84
N PRO A 275 9.22 -41.69 12.52
CA PRO A 275 8.46 -41.92 11.30
C PRO A 275 7.22 -41.01 11.25
N PRO A 276 6.79 -40.57 10.05
CA PRO A 276 5.64 -39.68 9.93
C PRO A 276 4.39 -40.29 10.56
N ARG A 277 3.79 -39.59 11.54
CA ARG A 277 2.56 -40.04 12.18
C ARG A 277 1.37 -39.47 11.42
N LYS A 278 0.44 -40.34 11.04
CA LYS A 278 -0.83 -39.88 10.47
C LYS A 278 -1.67 -39.22 11.56
N VAL A 279 -1.90 -37.92 11.43
CA VAL A 279 -2.67 -37.10 12.39
C VAL A 279 -3.92 -36.56 11.70
N ARG A 280 -5.03 -36.51 12.42
CA ARG A 280 -6.26 -35.86 11.94
C ARG A 280 -6.18 -34.36 12.16
N LEU A 281 -6.64 -33.58 11.19
CA LEU A 281 -6.61 -32.12 11.26
C LEU A 281 -7.30 -31.55 12.52
N PRO A 282 -8.49 -32.03 12.93
CA PRO A 282 -9.15 -31.50 14.13
C PRO A 282 -8.37 -31.78 15.41
N ASP A 283 -7.73 -32.94 15.52
CA ASP A 283 -6.95 -33.30 16.70
C ASP A 283 -5.68 -32.45 16.77
N TYR A 284 -4.99 -32.26 15.65
CA TYR A 284 -3.84 -31.34 15.59
C TYR A 284 -4.20 -29.90 15.98
N PHE A 285 -5.31 -29.36 15.46
CA PHE A 285 -5.75 -28.01 15.80
C PHE A 285 -6.17 -27.89 17.27
N ARG A 286 -6.84 -28.91 17.83
CA ARG A 286 -7.18 -28.95 19.26
C ARG A 286 -5.94 -28.93 20.13
N ASP A 287 -4.96 -29.77 19.81
CA ASP A 287 -3.76 -29.97 20.64
C ASP A 287 -2.80 -28.78 20.54
N LYS A 288 -2.65 -28.20 19.34
CA LYS A 288 -1.66 -27.14 19.08
C LYS A 288 -2.21 -25.72 19.15
N TYR A 289 -3.50 -25.53 18.85
CA TYR A 289 -4.11 -24.21 18.72
C TYR A 289 -5.46 -24.13 19.46
N ARG A 290 -6.56 -24.31 18.74
CA ARG A 290 -7.94 -24.25 19.23
C ARG A 290 -8.81 -25.22 18.44
N GLU A 291 -9.85 -25.74 19.07
CA GLU A 291 -10.75 -26.71 18.45
C GLU A 291 -11.52 -26.12 17.26
N ILE A 292 -11.53 -26.87 16.16
CA ILE A 292 -12.29 -26.55 14.94
C ILE A 292 -13.78 -26.71 15.23
N GLN A 293 -14.58 -25.68 14.96
CA GLN A 293 -16.03 -25.75 15.13
C GLN A 293 -16.72 -26.37 13.90
N TYR A 294 -16.39 -25.88 12.70
CA TYR A 294 -17.03 -26.34 11.46
C TYR A 294 -16.30 -27.54 10.83
N LYS A 295 -16.51 -28.73 11.41
CA LYS A 295 -15.86 -29.98 10.96
C LYS A 295 -16.46 -30.59 9.69
N ASN A 296 -17.69 -30.23 9.33
CA ASN A 296 -18.47 -30.77 8.22
C ASN A 296 -18.38 -29.96 6.91
N ILE A 297 -17.45 -29.00 6.84
CA ILE A 297 -17.16 -28.21 5.63
C ILE A 297 -15.67 -28.35 5.26
N PRO A 298 -15.29 -28.03 4.00
CA PRO A 298 -13.90 -28.03 3.56
C PRO A 298 -13.04 -26.96 4.25
N CYS A 299 -11.73 -27.17 4.20
CA CYS A 299 -10.73 -26.16 4.52
C CYS A 299 -10.37 -25.34 3.26
N LEU A 300 -9.69 -24.21 3.47
CA LEU A 300 -8.98 -23.51 2.40
C LEU A 300 -7.65 -24.19 2.13
N ASP A 301 -7.34 -24.39 0.86
CA ASP A 301 -5.97 -24.73 0.43
C ASP A 301 -5.14 -23.45 0.32
N LEU A 302 -4.22 -23.27 1.26
CA LEU A 302 -3.26 -22.16 1.31
C LEU A 302 -1.85 -22.62 0.87
N GLY A 303 -1.76 -23.79 0.24
CA GLY A 303 -0.53 -24.42 -0.17
C GLY A 303 0.20 -23.65 -1.27
N LYS A 304 1.53 -23.79 -1.32
CA LYS A 304 2.37 -23.21 -2.38
C LYS A 304 3.36 -24.25 -2.88
N ASN A 305 3.61 -24.28 -4.19
CA ASN A 305 4.58 -25.16 -4.84
C ASN A 305 4.40 -26.65 -4.48
N GLY A 306 3.15 -27.13 -4.42
CA GLY A 306 2.83 -28.52 -4.10
C GLY A 306 2.93 -28.90 -2.62
N LYS A 307 3.26 -27.96 -1.73
CA LYS A 307 3.15 -28.17 -0.28
C LYS A 307 1.70 -27.98 0.15
N ARG A 308 1.18 -28.94 0.91
CA ARG A 308 -0.17 -28.92 1.47
C ARG A 308 -0.25 -27.94 2.66
N ASN A 309 -1.26 -27.08 2.67
CA ASN A 309 -1.57 -26.21 3.81
C ASN A 309 -3.10 -26.05 3.90
N ASP A 310 -3.72 -27.00 4.59
CA ASP A 310 -5.17 -27.05 4.76
C ASP A 310 -5.55 -26.26 6.02
N THR A 311 -6.16 -25.09 5.84
CA THR A 311 -6.54 -24.22 6.96
C THR A 311 -8.06 -24.08 7.08
N PRO A 312 -8.67 -24.37 8.24
CA PRO A 312 -10.10 -24.15 8.48
C PRO A 312 -10.53 -22.69 8.24
N MET A 313 -11.63 -22.50 7.52
CA MET A 313 -12.11 -21.16 7.10
C MET A 313 -12.37 -20.20 8.26
N GLU A 314 -12.84 -20.72 9.40
CA GLU A 314 -13.08 -19.96 10.64
C GLU A 314 -11.82 -19.29 11.22
N PHE A 315 -10.64 -19.67 10.75
CA PHE A 315 -9.36 -19.12 11.17
C PHE A 315 -8.70 -18.25 10.10
N CYS A 316 -9.43 -17.89 9.04
CA CYS A 316 -8.93 -17.10 7.92
C CYS A 316 -9.65 -15.74 7.86
N VAL A 317 -8.87 -14.68 7.72
CA VAL A 317 -9.34 -13.29 7.57
C VAL A 317 -8.82 -12.74 6.24
N LEU A 318 -9.70 -12.17 5.42
CA LEU A 318 -9.30 -11.49 4.20
C LEU A 318 -8.32 -10.36 4.50
N VAL A 319 -7.23 -10.30 3.74
CA VAL A 319 -6.22 -9.24 3.87
C VAL A 319 -6.77 -7.94 3.29
N GLU A 320 -6.46 -6.83 3.93
CA GLU A 320 -6.76 -5.49 3.44
C GLU A 320 -6.03 -5.16 2.11
N GLY A 321 -6.52 -4.17 1.38
CA GLY A 321 -5.84 -3.68 0.17
C GLY A 321 -5.95 -4.55 -1.07
N GLN A 322 -6.84 -5.55 -1.04
CA GLN A 322 -7.19 -6.34 -2.20
C GLN A 322 -8.22 -5.61 -3.07
N ARG A 323 -7.75 -5.04 -4.18
CA ARG A 323 -8.59 -4.21 -5.06
C ARG A 323 -9.72 -5.03 -5.66
N TYR A 324 -10.95 -4.53 -5.53
CA TYR A 324 -12.12 -5.07 -6.18
C TYR A 324 -12.31 -4.41 -7.56
N PRO A 325 -12.44 -5.17 -8.66
CA PRO A 325 -12.73 -4.61 -9.98
C PRO A 325 -14.08 -3.90 -9.97
N LYS A 326 -14.11 -2.64 -10.40
CA LYS A 326 -15.35 -1.83 -10.39
C LYS A 326 -16.40 -2.38 -11.36
N GLU A 327 -15.97 -3.14 -12.36
CA GLU A 327 -16.79 -3.78 -13.38
C GLU A 327 -17.67 -4.90 -12.79
N TYR A 328 -17.31 -5.42 -11.62
CA TYR A 328 -18.06 -6.47 -10.91
C TYR A 328 -19.02 -5.89 -9.86
N LEU A 329 -19.00 -4.57 -9.63
CA LEU A 329 -19.95 -3.93 -8.73
C LEU A 329 -21.35 -3.94 -9.32
N GLY A 330 -22.34 -4.15 -8.44
CA GLY A 330 -23.74 -3.89 -8.76
C GLY A 330 -23.98 -2.41 -9.11
N LYS A 331 -25.11 -2.13 -9.77
CA LYS A 331 -25.45 -0.80 -10.30
C LYS A 331 -25.43 0.27 -9.21
N GLU A 332 -26.05 0.01 -8.07
CA GLU A 332 -26.16 0.92 -6.94
C GLU A 332 -24.77 1.22 -6.35
N ALA A 333 -23.97 0.18 -6.09
CA ALA A 333 -22.61 0.29 -5.59
C ALA A 333 -21.69 1.06 -6.56
N ALA A 334 -21.82 0.83 -7.87
CA ALA A 334 -21.07 1.56 -8.88
C ALA A 334 -21.44 3.06 -8.93
N ILE A 335 -22.72 3.40 -8.77
CA ILE A 335 -23.19 4.79 -8.65
C ILE A 335 -22.64 5.44 -7.39
N MET A 336 -22.69 4.73 -6.25
CA MET A 336 -22.14 5.21 -4.99
C MET A 336 -20.63 5.47 -5.10
N LEU A 337 -19.85 4.52 -5.60
CA LEU A 337 -18.42 4.67 -5.83
C LEU A 337 -18.12 5.88 -6.74
N LYS A 338 -18.91 6.08 -7.80
CA LYS A 338 -18.77 7.24 -8.71
C LYS A 338 -19.02 8.55 -7.99
N ASN A 339 -20.09 8.64 -7.18
CA ASN A 339 -20.42 9.83 -6.41
C ASN A 339 -19.33 10.16 -5.38
N ILE A 340 -18.79 9.14 -4.71
CA ILE A 340 -17.66 9.27 -3.78
C ILE A 340 -16.40 9.77 -4.50
N SER A 341 -16.15 9.29 -5.73
CA SER A 341 -14.98 9.65 -6.55
C SER A 341 -15.05 11.07 -7.11
N LEU A 342 -16.24 11.65 -7.22
CA LEU A 342 -16.51 12.97 -7.82
C LEU A 342 -17.09 13.95 -6.79
N PRO A 343 -16.39 14.23 -5.68
CA PRO A 343 -16.86 15.19 -4.69
C PRO A 343 -16.88 16.60 -5.29
N SER A 344 -17.69 17.49 -4.71
CA SER A 344 -17.67 18.91 -5.07
C SER A 344 -16.27 19.50 -4.86
N PRO A 345 -15.86 20.56 -5.59
CA PRO A 345 -14.54 21.17 -5.41
C PRO A 345 -14.24 21.57 -3.96
N ARG A 346 -15.25 22.03 -3.22
CA ARG A 346 -15.12 22.41 -1.80
C ARG A 346 -14.86 21.19 -0.92
N ASP A 347 -15.60 20.11 -1.12
CA ASP A 347 -15.42 18.88 -0.35
C ASP A 347 -14.08 18.22 -0.67
N ARG A 348 -13.70 18.18 -1.96
CA ARG A 348 -12.38 17.70 -2.39
C ARG A 348 -11.26 18.50 -1.72
N GLN A 349 -11.39 19.83 -1.66
CA GLN A 349 -10.42 20.69 -0.99
C GLN A 349 -10.26 20.30 0.49
N ASN A 350 -11.38 20.14 1.20
CA ASN A 350 -11.39 19.77 2.61
C ASN A 350 -10.78 18.37 2.84
N MET A 351 -11.15 17.39 2.01
CA MET A 351 -10.61 16.03 2.08
C MET A 351 -9.10 16.01 1.90
N ILE A 352 -8.57 16.71 0.87
CA ILE A 352 -7.13 16.80 0.63
C ILE A 352 -6.42 17.48 1.81
N SER A 353 -6.97 18.59 2.34
CA SER A 353 -6.41 19.25 3.52
C SER A 353 -6.39 18.34 4.76
N ASN A 354 -7.42 17.54 4.98
CA ASN A 354 -7.46 16.57 6.07
C ASN A 354 -6.43 15.45 5.87
N MET A 355 -6.24 14.96 4.64
CA MET A 355 -5.26 13.93 4.32
C MET A 355 -3.81 14.39 4.53
N VAL A 356 -3.49 15.66 4.22
CA VAL A 356 -2.16 16.24 4.53
C VAL A 356 -1.92 16.32 6.04
N ARG A 357 -2.97 16.61 6.83
CA ARG A 357 -2.91 16.73 8.29
C ARG A 357 -2.99 15.40 9.03
N SER A 358 -3.31 14.31 8.33
CA SER A 358 -3.45 12.99 8.94
C SER A 358 -2.13 12.48 9.51
N ASN A 359 -2.19 11.80 10.66
CA ASN A 359 -1.05 11.13 11.27
C ASN A 359 -0.45 10.01 10.42
N ASP A 360 -1.27 9.39 9.56
CA ASP A 360 -0.83 8.38 8.60
C ASP A 360 -0.42 9.01 7.26
N GLY A 361 -0.70 10.30 7.08
CA GLY A 361 -0.38 11.07 5.88
C GLY A 361 1.10 11.43 5.76
N PRO A 362 1.49 12.14 4.69
CA PRO A 362 2.89 12.42 4.36
C PRO A 362 3.63 13.28 5.40
N SER A 363 2.89 14.09 6.16
CA SER A 363 3.44 14.98 7.19
C SER A 363 3.43 14.37 8.60
N GLY A 364 2.90 13.16 8.76
CA GLY A 364 2.81 12.45 10.03
C GLY A 364 4.07 11.61 10.35
N GLY A 365 4.06 11.02 11.55
CA GLY A 365 5.07 10.03 11.96
C GLY A 365 6.46 10.58 12.31
N GLY A 366 6.69 11.89 12.24
CA GLY A 366 7.97 12.51 12.63
C GLY A 366 9.12 12.31 11.64
N ILE A 367 8.89 11.57 10.55
CA ILE A 367 9.95 11.15 9.63
C ILE A 367 10.49 12.36 8.87
N ILE A 368 9.62 13.17 8.26
CA ILE A 368 10.05 14.31 7.45
C ILE A 368 10.79 15.36 8.30
N GLN A 369 10.42 15.49 9.58
CA GLN A 369 11.05 16.40 10.53
C GLN A 369 12.49 15.97 10.85
N ASN A 370 12.75 14.67 10.95
CA ASN A 370 14.12 14.16 11.13
C ASN A 370 15.02 14.47 9.92
N PHE A 371 14.45 14.64 8.72
CA PHE A 371 15.16 15.12 7.53
C PHE A 371 15.26 16.66 7.46
N GLY A 372 14.74 17.38 8.45
CA GLY A 372 14.71 18.84 8.47
C GLY A 372 13.70 19.44 7.47
N PHE A 373 12.63 18.70 7.16
CA PHE A 373 11.56 19.17 6.29
C PHE A 373 10.32 19.57 7.09
N GLU A 374 9.61 20.55 6.54
CA GLU A 374 8.30 20.97 7.05
C GLU A 374 7.37 21.27 5.87
N VAL A 375 6.12 20.81 5.98
CA VAL A 375 5.08 21.03 4.97
C VAL A 375 4.11 22.08 5.47
N ASN A 376 3.93 23.14 4.69
CA ASN A 376 2.81 24.05 4.90
C ASN A 376 1.50 23.32 4.62
N GLN A 377 0.69 23.13 5.66
CA GLN A 377 -0.55 22.37 5.58
C GLN A 377 -1.71 23.13 4.91
N ASN A 378 -1.47 24.35 4.43
CA ASN A 378 -2.42 25.12 3.64
C ASN A 378 -2.10 24.99 2.16
N MET A 379 -3.15 24.82 1.35
CA MET A 379 -3.04 24.84 -0.10
C MET A 379 -2.43 26.16 -0.60
N THR A 380 -1.49 26.07 -1.52
CA THR A 380 -0.79 27.23 -2.08
C THR A 380 -1.78 28.14 -2.82
N PRO A 381 -1.91 29.42 -2.40
CA PRO A 381 -2.73 30.39 -3.12
C PRO A 381 -2.02 30.76 -4.42
N VAL A 382 -2.77 30.78 -5.52
CA VAL A 382 -2.26 31.19 -6.84
C VAL A 382 -3.24 32.14 -7.52
N THR A 383 -2.70 33.12 -8.24
CA THR A 383 -3.50 34.04 -9.06
C THR A 383 -3.62 33.48 -10.47
N GLY A 384 -4.81 32.96 -10.78
CA GLY A 384 -5.18 32.51 -12.12
C GLY A 384 -5.62 33.67 -13.01
N ARG A 385 -5.68 33.38 -14.32
CA ARG A 385 -6.23 34.27 -15.35
C ARG A 385 -7.27 33.51 -16.14
N VAL A 386 -8.46 34.10 -16.31
CA VAL A 386 -9.45 33.62 -17.26
C VAL A 386 -9.11 34.26 -18.61
N ILE A 387 -8.75 33.43 -19.59
CA ILE A 387 -8.38 33.89 -20.93
C ILE A 387 -9.62 34.16 -21.78
N VAL A 388 -9.47 35.02 -22.79
CA VAL A 388 -10.55 35.32 -23.74
C VAL A 388 -10.92 34.05 -24.51
N PRO A 389 -12.20 33.63 -24.53
CA PRO A 389 -12.61 32.50 -25.35
C PRO A 389 -12.42 32.86 -26.84
N PRO A 390 -12.06 31.89 -27.69
CA PRO A 390 -11.93 32.14 -29.12
C PRO A 390 -13.29 32.48 -29.74
N GLU A 391 -13.28 33.29 -30.81
CA GLU A 391 -14.45 33.46 -31.67
C GLU A 391 -14.68 32.16 -32.46
N LEU A 392 -15.89 31.62 -32.40
CA LEU A 392 -16.27 30.44 -33.19
C LEU A 392 -16.89 30.90 -34.52
N LYS A 393 -16.39 30.38 -35.63
CA LYS A 393 -16.94 30.56 -36.97
C LYS A 393 -17.57 29.25 -37.43
N LEU A 394 -18.89 29.23 -37.59
CA LEU A 394 -19.65 28.05 -38.00
C LEU A 394 -20.21 28.25 -39.41
N GLY A 395 -20.30 27.18 -40.19
CA GLY A 395 -20.98 27.20 -41.49
C GLY A 395 -22.49 27.16 -41.31
N ALA A 396 -23.20 28.09 -41.94
CA ALA A 396 -24.65 28.07 -42.08
C ALA A 396 -25.09 27.15 -43.22
N SER A 397 -26.36 26.73 -43.19
CA SER A 397 -26.99 25.96 -44.27
C SER A 397 -27.06 26.71 -45.61
N ASP A 398 -26.92 28.04 -45.61
CA ASP A 398 -26.84 28.87 -46.82
C ASP A 398 -25.39 29.12 -47.29
N GLY A 399 -24.40 28.45 -46.69
CA GLY A 399 -22.98 28.58 -47.01
C GLY A 399 -22.29 29.80 -46.40
N LYS A 400 -22.99 30.65 -45.63
CA LYS A 400 -22.39 31.79 -44.94
C LYS A 400 -21.70 31.39 -43.64
N VAL A 401 -20.75 32.21 -43.21
CA VAL A 401 -20.08 32.04 -41.91
C VAL A 401 -20.85 32.79 -40.83
N ILE A 402 -21.34 32.07 -39.82
CA ILE A 402 -21.93 32.65 -38.61
C ILE A 402 -20.84 32.75 -37.55
N LYS A 403 -20.73 33.93 -36.94
CA LYS A 403 -19.88 34.14 -35.77
C LYS A 403 -20.68 33.90 -34.50
N VAL A 404 -20.17 33.02 -33.64
CA VAL A 404 -20.75 32.76 -32.32
C VAL A 404 -19.73 33.19 -31.27
N THR A 405 -20.13 34.15 -30.45
CA THR A 405 -19.37 34.56 -29.26
C THR A 405 -19.78 33.66 -28.12
N VAL A 406 -18.82 32.97 -27.51
CA VAL A 406 -19.06 32.21 -26.27
C VAL A 406 -19.32 33.21 -25.15
N ASP A 407 -20.42 33.02 -24.42
CA ASP A 407 -20.82 33.84 -23.28
C ASP A 407 -19.65 33.96 -22.27
N GLY A 408 -19.31 35.20 -21.91
CA GLY A 408 -18.16 35.50 -21.05
C GLY A 408 -18.44 35.32 -19.55
N GLU A 409 -19.69 35.08 -19.16
CA GLU A 409 -20.10 34.90 -17.76
C GLU A 409 -20.19 33.43 -17.31
N LYS A 410 -20.20 32.49 -18.26
CA LYS A 410 -20.17 31.04 -18.00
C LYS A 410 -18.76 30.48 -18.13
#